data_AF-A0A1A9WX05-F1
#
_entry.id   AF-A0A1A9WX05-F1
#
_cell.length_a   1.000
_cell.length_b   1.000
_cell.length_c   1.000
_cell.angle_alpha   90.00
_cell.angle_beta   90.00
_cell.angle_gamma   90.00
#
_symmetry.space_group_name_H-M   'P 1'
#
loop_
_entity.id
_entity.type
_entity.pdbx_description
1 polymer ?
#
loop_
_entity_poly.entity_id
_entity_poly.type
_entity_poly.pdbx_seq_one_letter_code
_entity_poly.pdbx_strand_id
1 'polypeptide(L)' 'MFEDKLVTVWSAPNYCYRCGNVAAILSFQTPKERVTKIFVAVPETDRVIPPQNTTPYFL' A
#
# COMPACT_ATOMS: atom_id res chain seq x y z
N MET A 1 18.09 -8.20 13.27
CA MET A 1 18.03 -7.92 11.81
C MET A 1 18.19 -6.41 11.63
N PHE A 2 19.18 -5.95 10.86
CA PHE A 2 19.54 -4.54 10.51
C PHE A 2 19.53 -3.44 11.60
N GLU A 3 19.37 -3.73 12.90
CA GLU A 3 19.45 -2.75 14.00
C GLU A 3 18.55 -1.51 13.80
N ASP A 4 17.33 -1.71 13.29
CA ASP A 4 16.37 -0.64 12.97
C ASP A 4 16.88 0.41 11.94
N LYS A 5 17.95 0.09 11.21
CA LYS A 5 18.51 0.92 10.14
C LYS A 5 17.79 0.72 8.80
N LEU A 6 16.99 -0.35 8.69
CA LEU A 6 16.23 -0.67 7.49
C LEU A 6 14.79 -1.03 7.85
N VAL A 7 13.85 -0.45 7.10
CA VAL A 7 12.43 -0.77 7.18
C VAL A 7 11.86 -0.89 5.77
N THR A 8 10.98 -1.86 5.56
CA THR A 8 10.19 -1.99 4.34
C THR A 8 8.78 -1.50 4.62
N VAL A 9 8.29 -0.59 3.79
CA VAL A 9 6.92 -0.07 3.85
C VAL A 9 6.22 -0.48 2.57
N TRP A 10 5.07 -1.13 2.70
CA TRP A 10 4.22 -1.50 1.58
C TRP A 10 2.86 -0.86 1.74
N SER A 11 2.46 -0.01 0.79
CA SER A 11 1.26 0.83 0.93
C SER A 11 0.04 0.31 0.16
N ALA A 12 0.13 -0.87 -0.47
CA ALA A 12 -0.96 -1.46 -1.24
C ALA A 12 -1.57 -2.67 -0.51
N PRO A 13 -2.68 -2.48 0.24
CA PRO A 13 -3.30 -3.58 0.97
C PRO A 13 -4.01 -4.52 -0.01
N ASN A 14 -4.03 -5.82 0.32
CA ASN A 14 -4.50 -6.88 -0.55
C ASN A 14 -3.99 -6.74 -2.00
N TYR A 15 -2.66 -6.75 -2.16
CA TYR A 15 -2.02 -6.50 -3.42
C TYR A 15 -2.55 -7.43 -4.53
N CYS A 16 -2.79 -6.83 -5.69
CA CYS A 16 -3.45 -7.47 -6.84
C CYS A 16 -4.77 -8.20 -6.49
N TYR A 17 -5.44 -7.83 -5.40
CA TYR A 17 -6.66 -8.47 -4.90
C TYR A 17 -6.49 -9.97 -4.59
N ARG A 18 -5.26 -10.41 -4.31
CA ARG A 18 -4.91 -11.83 -4.11
C ARG A 18 -4.06 -12.08 -2.88
N CYS A 19 -3.22 -11.12 -2.51
CA CYS A 19 -2.17 -11.37 -1.51
C CYS A 19 -2.68 -11.34 -0.07
N GLY A 20 -3.82 -10.71 0.22
CA GLY A 20 -4.35 -10.60 1.59
C GLY A 20 -3.43 -9.85 2.57
N ASN A 21 -2.37 -9.20 2.08
CA ASN A 21 -1.43 -8.46 2.91
C ASN A 21 -2.07 -7.18 3.47
N VAL A 22 -1.64 -6.78 4.67
CA VAL A 22 -1.90 -5.43 5.19
C VAL A 22 -0.97 -4.42 4.53
N ALA A 23 -1.26 -3.13 4.73
CA ALA A 23 -0.43 -2.04 4.25
C ALA A 23 0.01 -1.11 5.38
N ALA A 24 1.01 -0.29 5.12
CA ALA A 24 1.64 0.57 6.10
C ALA A 24 1.93 1.97 5.52
N ILE A 25 1.89 2.98 6.39
CA ILE A 25 2.46 4.31 6.17
C ILE A 25 3.49 4.56 7.26
N LEU A 26 4.72 4.94 6.90
CA LEU A 26 5.70 5.41 7.87
C LEU A 26 5.58 6.93 8.01
N SER A 27 5.08 7.36 9.16
CA SER A 27 4.85 8.77 9.48
C SER A 27 5.98 9.28 10.39
N PHE A 28 6.44 10.51 10.16
CA PHE A 28 7.42 11.17 11.03
C PHE A 28 6.78 12.41 11.65
N GLN A 29 6.78 12.51 12.98
CA GLN A 29 6.40 13.76 13.67
C GLN A 29 7.63 14.68 13.84
N THR A 30 8.78 14.07 14.09
CA THR A 30 10.10 14.70 14.09
C THR A 30 11.11 13.75 13.44
N PRO A 31 12.35 14.18 13.12
CA PRO A 31 13.37 13.30 12.53
C PRO A 31 13.71 12.06 13.38
N LYS A 32 13.44 12.10 14.69
CA LYS A 32 13.68 10.99 15.63
C LYS A 32 12.42 10.20 15.97
N GLU A 33 11.25 10.77 15.72
CA GLU A 33 9.97 10.16 16.05
C GLU A 33 9.27 9.66 14.79
N ARG A 34 9.37 8.36 14.57
CA ARG A 34 8.72 7.65 13.48
C ARG A 34 7.64 6.74 14.03
N VAL A 35 6.48 6.74 13.37
CA VAL A 35 5.31 5.94 13.72
C VAL A 35 4.83 5.22 12.47
N THR A 36 4.79 3.89 12.53
CA THR A 36 4.23 3.07 11.47
C THR A 36 2.72 2.93 11.68
N LYS A 37 1.92 3.39 10.72
CA LYS A 37 0.47 3.28 10.71
C LYS A 37 0.07 2.13 9.81
N ILE A 38 -0.50 1.06 10.37
CA ILE A 38 -0.98 -0.11 9.62
C ILE A 38 -2.45 0.07 9.25
N PHE A 39 -2.81 -0.34 8.03
CA PHE A 39 -4.18 -0.32 7.54
C PHE A 39 -4.46 -1.52 6.63
N VAL A 40 -5.74 -1.84 6.46
CA VAL A 40 -6.21 -2.97 5.66
C VAL A 40 -6.90 -2.50 4.40
N ALA A 41 -7.20 -3.44 3.49
CA ALA A 41 -8.00 -3.13 2.31
C ALA A 41 -9.41 -2.72 2.74
N VAL A 42 -10.02 -1.83 1.97
CA VAL A 42 -11.44 -1.54 2.10
C VAL A 42 -12.27 -2.80 1.83
N PRO A 43 -13.50 -2.91 2.38
CA PRO A 43 -14.41 -3.97 2.03
C PRO A 43 -14.63 -4.07 0.52
N GLU A 44 -14.91 -5.27 0.03
CA GLU A 44 -15.12 -5.50 -1.40
C GLU A 44 -16.29 -4.69 -1.97
N THR A 45 -17.31 -4.42 -1.15
CA THR A 45 -18.47 -3.58 -1.51
C THR A 45 -18.10 -2.14 -1.83
N ASP A 46 -17.03 -1.63 -1.23
CA ASP A 46 -16.59 -0.24 -1.34
C ASP A 46 -15.45 -0.08 -2.36
N ARG A 47 -15.09 -1.18 -3.04
CA ARG A 47 -14.00 -1.20 -4.00
C ARG A 47 -14.39 -0.46 -5.29
N VAL A 48 -13.59 0.52 -5.65
CA VAL A 48 -13.69 1.18 -6.97
C VAL A 48 -12.95 0.34 -8.00
N ILE A 49 -13.66 -0.18 -8.99
CA ILE A 49 -13.06 -0.85 -10.15
C ILE A 49 -12.70 0.25 -11.16
N PRO A 50 -11.40 0.45 -11.46
CA PRO A 50 -11.02 1.44 -12.45
C PRO A 50 -11.56 1.05 -13.84
N PRO A 51 -12.01 2.03 -14.65
CA PRO A 51 -12.47 1.76 -16.01
C PRO A 51 -11.33 1.16 -16.84
N GLN A 52 -11.67 0.22 -17.72
CA GLN A 52 -10.70 -0.31 -18.68
C GLN A 52 -10.37 0.77 -19.72
N ASN A 53 -9.15 1.30 -19.66
CA ASN A 53 -8.59 2.07 -20.76
C ASN A 53 -8.00 1.08 -21.77
N THR A 54 -8.73 0.79 -22.85
CA THR A 54 -8.15 0.15 -24.03
C THR A 54 -7.26 1.19 -24.72
N THR A 55 -5.95 1.13 -24.48
CA THR A 55 -5.00 1.83 -25.35
C THR A 55 -5.09 1.21 -26.73
N PRO A 56 -5.33 1.98 -27.82
CA PRO A 56 -5.17 1.44 -29.16
C PRO A 56 -3.70 1.04 -29.31
N TYR A 57 -3.44 -0.26 -29.29
CA TYR A 57 -2.11 -0.78 -29.60
C TYR A 57 -1.90 -0.53 -31.10
N PHE A 58 -0.88 0.28 -31.41
CA PHE A 58 -0.49 0.72 -32.76
C PHE A 58 -1.49 1.69 -33.44
N LEU A 59 -1.28 2.99 -33.24
CA LEU A 59 -1.54 4.03 -34.24
C LEU A 59 -0.21 4.71 -34.56
#